data_AF-A0A2V9CM09-F1
#
_entry.id   AF-A0A2V9CM09-F1
#
_cell.length_a   1.000
_cell.length_b   1.000
_cell.length_c   1.000
_cell.angle_alpha   90.00
_cell.angle_beta   90.00
_cell.angle_gamma   90.00
#
_symmetry.space_group_name_H-M   'P 1'
#
loop_
_entity.id
_entity.type
_entity.pdbx_description
1 polymer ?
#
loop_
_entity_poly.entity_id
_entity_poly.type
_entity_poly.pdbx_seq_one_letter_code
_entity_poly.pdbx_strand_id
1 'polypeptide(L)'
;MSPIQCAQFDRILEEQPDAPLSAAASAHMNDCDDCRVLWSELGVIRRAGVEWGSEEVEPPEYLWTSLRQQLESEGLIRERLTQQGWFSGWFGAAPRWALAGAFLSLLLIAAMLAGYQVNEPNAAAVLPVRLSISAVRPKLVASDLGKTLDGDLKRVFDSLPEGNPVLASSLRENLGIVDNLIAVCEKSVREQPDDPMARDYLYGAYEQKAVLLATATDRSALEGQ
;
A
#
# COMPACT_ATOMS: atom_id res chain seq x y z
N MET A 1 -26.70 16.79 -19.09
CA MET A 1 -25.59 16.50 -18.17
C MET A 1 -25.71 17.41 -16.97
N SER A 2 -25.67 16.88 -15.75
CA SER A 2 -25.55 17.74 -14.57
C SER A 2 -24.19 18.45 -14.59
N PRO A 3 -24.13 19.76 -14.27
CA PRO A 3 -22.85 20.45 -14.19
C PRO A 3 -22.03 19.82 -13.08
N ILE A 4 -20.79 19.43 -13.38
CA ILE A 4 -19.88 18.98 -12.34
C ILE A 4 -19.48 20.18 -11.46
N GLN A 5 -19.20 19.91 -10.20
CA GLN A 5 -18.75 20.92 -9.23
C GLN A 5 -17.22 20.92 -9.12
N CYS A 6 -16.62 22.01 -8.62
CA CYS A 6 -15.16 22.12 -8.45
C CYS A 6 -14.57 20.94 -7.66
N ALA A 7 -15.21 20.55 -6.54
CA ALA A 7 -14.77 19.40 -5.74
C ALA A 7 -14.80 18.07 -6.50
N GLN A 8 -15.67 17.92 -7.51
CA GLN A 8 -15.71 16.74 -8.36
C GLN A 8 -14.62 16.80 -9.44
N PHE A 9 -14.30 17.99 -9.93
CA PHE A 9 -13.18 18.21 -10.83
C PHE A 9 -11.86 17.85 -10.15
N ASP A 10 -11.62 18.34 -8.93
CA ASP A 10 -10.40 18.03 -8.15
C ASP A 10 -10.25 16.52 -7.92
N ARG A 11 -11.34 15.84 -7.56
CA ARG A 11 -11.32 14.38 -7.40
C ARG A 11 -10.97 13.65 -8.70
N ILE A 12 -11.51 14.10 -9.84
CA ILE A 12 -11.17 13.52 -11.16
C ILE A 12 -9.68 13.71 -11.44
N LEU A 13 -9.09 14.84 -11.06
CA LEU A 13 -7.65 15.08 -11.21
C LEU A 13 -6.80 14.17 -10.33
N GLU A 14 -7.19 13.95 -9.08
CA GLU A 14 -6.45 13.10 -8.12
C GLU A 14 -6.53 11.62 -8.49
N GLU A 15 -7.71 11.14 -8.90
CA GLU A 15 -7.92 9.74 -9.27
C GLU A 15 -7.24 9.39 -10.60
N GLN A 16 -7.08 10.37 -11.50
CA GLN A 16 -6.62 10.16 -12.87
C GLN A 16 -5.64 11.25 -13.33
N PRO A 17 -4.44 11.34 -12.72
CA PRO A 17 -3.50 12.44 -12.97
C PRO A 17 -2.97 12.51 -14.42
N ASP A 18 -2.88 11.35 -15.09
CA ASP A 18 -2.31 11.23 -16.44
C ASP A 18 -3.36 10.94 -17.52
N ALA A 19 -4.63 10.79 -17.15
CA ALA A 19 -5.69 10.55 -18.11
C ALA A 19 -6.12 11.85 -18.81
N PRO A 20 -6.57 11.78 -20.08
CA PRO A 20 -7.20 12.93 -20.70
C PRO A 20 -8.47 13.33 -19.95
N LEU A 21 -8.67 14.65 -19.79
CA LEU A 21 -9.86 15.19 -19.13
C LEU A 21 -11.13 14.68 -19.82
N SER A 22 -12.10 14.24 -19.01
CA SER A 22 -13.43 13.90 -19.53
C SER A 22 -14.10 15.13 -20.17
N ALA A 23 -15.08 14.90 -21.04
CA ALA A 23 -15.82 16.00 -21.68
C ALA A 23 -16.52 16.91 -20.67
N ALA A 24 -17.02 16.35 -19.55
CA ALA A 24 -17.65 17.12 -18.48
C ALA A 24 -16.62 17.97 -17.71
N ALA A 25 -15.44 17.42 -17.43
CA ALA A 25 -14.34 18.15 -16.78
C ALA A 25 -13.82 19.30 -17.65
N SER A 26 -13.67 19.05 -18.95
CA SER A 26 -13.25 20.07 -19.91
C SER A 26 -14.27 21.20 -20.03
N ALA A 27 -15.57 20.88 -20.04
CA ALA A 27 -16.63 21.89 -20.06
C ALA A 27 -16.60 22.77 -18.80
N HIS A 28 -16.45 22.16 -17.61
CA HIS A 28 -16.36 22.91 -16.36
C HIS A 28 -15.13 23.82 -16.30
N MET A 29 -13.96 23.34 -16.73
CA MET A 29 -12.74 24.16 -16.81
C MET A 29 -12.89 25.36 -17.76
N ASN A 30 -13.73 25.26 -18.79
CA ASN A 30 -13.99 26.38 -19.69
C ASN A 30 -14.87 27.47 -19.03
N ASP A 31 -15.72 27.08 -18.08
CA ASP A 31 -16.69 27.96 -17.42
C ASP A 31 -16.22 28.46 -16.03
N CYS A 32 -15.26 27.78 -15.40
CA CYS A 32 -14.75 28.09 -14.06
C CYS A 32 -13.28 28.53 -14.11
N ASP A 33 -13.03 29.79 -13.73
CA ASP A 33 -11.67 30.35 -13.76
C ASP A 33 -10.73 29.74 -12.71
N ASP A 34 -11.22 29.41 -11.52
CA ASP A 34 -10.40 28.78 -10.47
C ASP A 34 -9.84 27.43 -10.92
N CYS A 35 -10.70 26.57 -11.49
CA CYS A 35 -10.28 25.28 -12.03
C CYS A 35 -9.36 25.42 -13.26
N ARG A 36 -9.52 26.49 -14.05
CA ARG A 36 -8.61 26.82 -15.16
C ARG A 36 -7.21 27.19 -14.65
N VAL A 37 -7.14 28.00 -13.59
CA VAL A 37 -5.87 28.38 -12.94
C VAL A 37 -5.18 27.13 -12.39
N LEU A 38 -5.89 26.33 -11.60
CA LEU A 38 -5.36 25.07 -11.05
C LEU A 38 -4.78 24.16 -12.14
N TRP A 39 -5.52 23.92 -13.21
CA TRP A 39 -5.06 23.08 -14.31
C TRP A 39 -3.81 23.65 -15.01
N SER A 40 -3.74 24.98 -15.16
CA SER A 40 -2.58 25.65 -15.73
C SER A 40 -1.33 25.52 -14.85
N GLU A 41 -1.49 25.58 -13.52
CA GLU A 41 -0.40 25.40 -12.54
C GLU A 41 0.13 23.97 -12.56
N LEU A 42 -0.75 22.97 -12.58
CA LEU A 42 -0.36 21.57 -12.76
C LEU A 42 0.41 21.36 -14.06
N GLY A 43 -0.01 22.02 -15.14
CA GLY A 43 0.70 22.03 -16.42
C GLY A 43 2.09 22.69 -16.37
N VAL A 44 2.32 23.65 -15.47
CA VAL A 44 3.66 24.22 -15.21
C VAL A 44 4.52 23.22 -14.45
N ILE A 45 4.01 22.62 -13.38
CA ILE A 45 4.73 21.61 -12.57
C ILE A 45 5.14 20.42 -13.45
N ARG A 46 4.22 19.91 -14.28
CA ARG A 46 4.49 18.80 -15.20
C ARG A 46 5.64 19.13 -16.16
N ARG A 47 5.64 20.34 -16.74
CA ARG A 47 6.72 20.76 -17.66
C ARG A 47 8.07 20.89 -16.94
N ALA A 48 8.09 21.46 -15.74
CA ALA A 48 9.29 21.53 -14.93
C ALA A 48 9.83 20.15 -14.56
N GLY A 49 8.96 19.20 -14.23
CA GLY A 49 9.34 17.81 -13.96
C GLY A 49 9.98 17.11 -15.17
N VAL A 50 9.42 17.31 -16.37
CA VAL A 50 10.00 16.78 -17.62
C VAL A 50 11.35 17.42 -17.93
N GLU A 51 11.51 18.72 -17.66
CA GLU A 51 12.80 19.41 -17.84
C GLU A 51 13.88 18.84 -16.93
N TRP A 52 13.57 18.58 -15.66
CA TRP A 52 14.51 17.93 -14.74
C TRP A 52 14.83 16.47 -15.12
N GLY A 53 13.85 15.74 -15.64
CA GLY A 53 14.04 14.39 -16.20
C GLY A 53 14.70 14.39 -17.58
N SER A 54 14.96 15.54 -18.20
CA SER A 54 15.62 15.57 -19.53
C SER A 54 17.14 15.47 -19.44
N GLU A 55 17.71 15.69 -18.26
CA GLU A 55 19.13 15.50 -17.94
C GLU A 55 19.43 14.05 -17.50
N GLU A 56 18.50 13.11 -17.75
CA GLU A 56 18.56 11.71 -17.34
C GLU A 56 19.88 11.06 -17.79
N VAL A 57 20.72 10.71 -16.82
CA VAL A 57 21.85 9.81 -17.00
C VAL A 57 21.24 8.45 -17.37
N GLU A 58 21.53 7.96 -18.57
CA GLU A 58 21.03 6.65 -19.02
C GLU A 58 21.37 5.58 -17.97
N PRO A 59 20.37 4.97 -17.33
CA PRO A 59 20.62 4.04 -16.25
C PRO A 59 21.44 2.86 -16.78
N PRO A 60 22.48 2.42 -16.06
CA PRO A 60 23.33 1.34 -16.50
C PRO A 60 22.54 0.07 -16.88
N GLU A 61 22.90 -0.56 -18.00
CA GLU A 61 22.25 -1.77 -18.55
C GLU A 61 22.07 -2.92 -17.55
N TYR A 62 22.99 -3.06 -16.59
CA TYR A 62 22.87 -4.09 -15.56
C TYR A 62 21.66 -3.89 -14.65
N LEU A 63 21.20 -2.64 -14.42
CA LEU A 63 20.01 -2.35 -13.62
C LEU A 63 18.75 -2.84 -14.32
N TRP A 64 18.62 -2.65 -15.63
CA TRP A 64 17.48 -3.15 -16.39
C TRP A 64 17.42 -4.67 -16.40
N THR A 65 18.59 -5.32 -16.49
CA THR A 65 18.69 -6.77 -16.43
C THR A 65 18.29 -7.30 -15.05
N SER A 66 18.76 -6.66 -13.97
CA SER A 66 18.39 -7.01 -12.59
C SER A 66 16.90 -6.80 -12.32
N LEU A 67 16.33 -5.68 -12.79
CA LEU A 67 14.90 -5.39 -12.66
C LEU A 67 14.05 -6.40 -13.40
N ARG A 68 14.44 -6.77 -14.63
CA ARG A 68 13.74 -7.82 -15.40
C ARG A 68 13.74 -9.14 -14.63
N GLN A 69 14.90 -9.58 -14.15
CA GLN A 69 15.02 -10.84 -13.41
C GLN A 69 14.19 -10.81 -12.12
N GLN A 70 14.17 -9.68 -11.42
CA GLN A 70 13.34 -9.51 -10.23
C GLN A 70 11.84 -9.59 -10.55
N LEU A 71 11.39 -8.88 -11.59
CA LEU A 71 9.99 -8.89 -12.01
C LEU A 71 9.52 -10.25 -12.57
N GLU A 72 10.43 -11.03 -13.15
CA GLU A 72 10.17 -12.43 -13.53
C GLU A 72 10.03 -13.32 -12.29
N SER A 73 10.89 -13.13 -11.29
CA SER A 73 10.83 -13.88 -10.03
C SER A 73 9.57 -13.56 -9.19
N GLU A 74 9.08 -12.33 -9.28
CA GLU A 74 7.84 -11.86 -8.68
C GLU A 74 6.60 -12.29 -9.50
N GLY A 75 6.80 -12.87 -10.69
CA GLY A 75 5.73 -13.37 -11.56
C GLY A 75 4.88 -12.27 -12.21
N LEU A 76 5.32 -11.01 -12.12
CA LEU A 76 4.66 -9.83 -12.70
C LEU A 76 4.91 -9.74 -14.20
N ILE A 77 6.10 -10.16 -14.66
CA ILE A 77 6.37 -10.41 -16.07
C ILE A 77 6.19 -11.89 -16.33
N ARG A 78 4.97 -12.27 -16.71
CA ARG A 78 4.76 -13.55 -17.37
C ARG A 78 5.04 -13.29 -18.84
N GLU A 79 6.12 -13.87 -19.39
CA GLU A 79 6.25 -13.94 -20.83
C GLU A 79 4.94 -14.51 -21.36
N ARG A 80 4.17 -13.67 -22.04
CA ARG A 80 3.03 -14.11 -22.84
C ARG A 80 3.63 -14.74 -24.09
N LEU A 81 4.42 -15.80 -23.90
CA LEU A 81 4.68 -16.78 -24.94
C LEU A 81 3.31 -17.10 -25.49
N THR A 82 3.12 -16.79 -26.76
CA THR A 82 2.05 -17.29 -27.59
C THR A 82 1.91 -18.77 -27.30
N GLN A 83 1.03 -19.11 -26.36
CA GLN A 83 0.72 -20.46 -25.93
C GLN A 83 -0.20 -21.07 -26.97
N GLN A 84 0.22 -20.97 -28.24
CA GLN A 84 -0.33 -21.72 -29.34
C GLN A 84 0.25 -23.12 -29.26
N GLY A 85 -0.40 -23.92 -28.43
CA GLY A 85 -0.75 -25.30 -28.77
C GLY A 85 0.40 -26.31 -28.94
N TRP A 86 1.09 -26.66 -27.86
CA TRP A 86 1.65 -28.02 -27.71
C TRP A 86 0.61 -28.97 -27.10
N PHE A 87 -0.18 -28.48 -26.11
CA PHE A 87 -1.11 -29.34 -25.34
C PHE A 87 -2.46 -29.54 -26.03
N SER A 88 -2.76 -28.81 -27.10
CA SER A 88 -3.99 -28.97 -27.89
C SER A 88 -4.01 -30.26 -28.73
N GLY A 89 -2.85 -30.90 -28.94
CA GLY A 89 -2.74 -32.19 -29.64
C GLY A 89 -2.89 -33.42 -28.75
N TRP A 90 -2.66 -33.31 -27.43
CA TRP A 90 -2.69 -34.48 -26.52
C TRP A 90 -4.12 -34.82 -26.04
N PHE A 91 -4.99 -33.81 -25.90
CA PHE A 91 -6.35 -34.02 -25.38
C PHE A 91 -7.45 -34.07 -26.45
N GLY A 92 -7.07 -34.19 -27.73
CA GLY A 92 -8.00 -34.12 -28.86
C GLY A 92 -8.88 -35.35 -29.11
N ALA A 93 -8.71 -36.46 -28.38
CA ALA A 93 -9.50 -37.67 -28.61
C ALA A 93 -9.62 -38.56 -27.36
N ALA A 94 -10.49 -38.19 -26.42
CA ALA A 94 -10.95 -39.12 -25.39
C ALA A 94 -12.49 -39.04 -25.24
N PRO A 95 -13.22 -40.17 -25.39
CA PRO A 95 -14.68 -40.19 -25.37
C PRO A 95 -15.27 -39.93 -23.97
N ARG A 96 -16.30 -39.08 -23.93
CA ARG A 96 -16.85 -38.37 -22.75
C ARG A 96 -17.64 -39.22 -21.74
N TRP A 97 -17.59 -40.56 -21.81
CA TRP A 97 -18.36 -41.46 -20.94
C TRP A 97 -17.54 -42.17 -19.85
N ALA A 98 -16.22 -42.00 -19.83
CA ALA A 98 -15.35 -42.57 -18.79
C ALA A 98 -15.11 -41.64 -17.56
N LEU A 99 -15.54 -40.37 -17.62
CA LEU A 99 -15.24 -39.37 -16.58
C LEU A 99 -16.26 -39.30 -15.44
N ALA A 100 -17.41 -39.98 -15.54
CA ALA A 100 -18.42 -39.98 -14.48
C ALA A 100 -18.08 -40.93 -13.31
N GLY A 101 -17.27 -41.98 -13.54
CA GLY A 101 -16.89 -42.94 -12.50
C GLY A 101 -15.71 -42.49 -11.63
N ALA A 102 -14.72 -41.82 -12.22
CA ALA A 102 -13.50 -41.43 -11.52
C ALA A 102 -13.69 -40.22 -10.57
N PHE A 103 -14.64 -39.34 -10.85
CA PHE A 103 -14.93 -38.20 -9.96
C PHE A 103 -15.58 -38.63 -8.64
N LEU A 104 -16.40 -39.69 -8.66
CA LEU A 104 -17.13 -40.16 -7.48
C LEU A 104 -16.20 -40.91 -6.51
N SER A 105 -15.22 -41.66 -7.03
CA SER A 105 -14.18 -42.29 -6.20
C SER A 105 -13.20 -41.25 -5.63
N LEU A 106 -12.83 -40.23 -6.40
CA LEU A 106 -11.95 -39.15 -5.91
C LEU A 106 -12.63 -38.29 -4.82
N LEU A 107 -13.93 -38.00 -4.96
CA LEU A 107 -14.70 -37.27 -3.96
C LEU A 107 -14.85 -38.05 -2.65
N LEU A 108 -15.02 -39.38 -2.69
CA LEU A 108 -15.08 -40.20 -1.48
C LEU A 108 -13.72 -40.27 -0.77
N ILE A 109 -12.61 -40.34 -1.51
CA ILE A 109 -11.25 -40.30 -0.94
C ILE A 109 -10.95 -38.92 -0.34
N ALA A 110 -11.35 -37.84 -1.02
CA ALA A 110 -11.20 -36.47 -0.52
C ALA A 110 -12.04 -36.21 0.75
N ALA A 111 -13.28 -36.71 0.81
CA ALA A 111 -14.12 -36.61 2.00
C ALA A 111 -13.56 -37.40 3.18
N MET A 112 -12.96 -38.58 2.93
CA MET A 112 -12.33 -39.39 3.95
C MET A 112 -11.04 -38.76 4.49
N LEU A 113 -10.23 -38.12 3.63
CA LEU A 113 -9.04 -37.36 4.05
C LEU A 113 -9.39 -36.06 4.80
N ALA A 114 -10.45 -35.36 4.37
CA ALA A 114 -10.92 -34.14 5.05
C ALA A 114 -11.50 -34.44 6.44
N GLY A 115 -12.20 -35.57 6.61
CA GLY A 115 -12.72 -35.99 7.93
C GLY A 115 -11.65 -36.35 8.96
N TYR A 116 -10.43 -36.70 8.52
CA TYR A 116 -9.30 -37.04 9.41
C TYR A 116 -8.47 -35.83 9.85
N GLN A 117 -8.56 -34.67 9.18
CA GLN A 117 -7.74 -33.48 9.49
C GLN A 117 -8.48 -32.40 10.29
N VAL A 118 -9.79 -32.52 10.51
CA VAL A 118 -10.55 -31.58 11.37
C VAL A 118 -10.49 -32.04 12.83
N ASN A 119 -9.27 -32.26 13.33
CA ASN A 119 -9.02 -32.48 14.75
C ASN A 119 -7.61 -31.99 15.10
N GLU A 120 -7.35 -30.68 14.98
CA GLU A 120 -6.54 -29.84 15.88
C GLU A 120 -6.60 -28.35 15.42
N PRO A 121 -6.50 -27.37 16.34
CA PRO A 121 -6.87 -25.97 16.08
C PRO A 121 -5.69 -25.03 15.72
N ASN A 122 -6.01 -23.95 15.00
CA ASN A 122 -5.30 -22.66 14.87
C ASN A 122 -3.88 -22.61 14.25
N ALA A 123 -3.75 -21.84 13.16
CA ALA A 123 -2.59 -20.97 12.92
C ALA A 123 -2.94 -19.88 11.88
N ALA A 124 -3.07 -18.64 12.34
CA ALA A 124 -3.27 -17.46 11.52
C ALA A 124 -1.95 -17.06 10.82
N ALA A 125 -2.00 -16.81 9.51
CA ALA A 125 -0.90 -16.27 8.74
C ALA A 125 -0.96 -14.73 8.74
N VAL A 126 0.13 -14.07 9.14
CA VAL A 126 0.34 -12.61 9.04
C VAL A 126 1.42 -12.35 7.98
N LEU A 127 1.13 -11.46 7.03
CA LEU A 127 2.04 -11.01 5.97
C LEU A 127 2.80 -9.74 6.42
N PRO A 128 4.11 -9.60 6.16
CA PRO A 128 4.85 -8.37 6.47
C PRO A 128 4.77 -7.36 5.31
N VAL A 129 4.28 -6.15 5.59
CA VAL A 129 4.33 -4.99 4.71
C VAL A 129 5.64 -4.22 4.97
N ARG A 130 6.42 -3.94 3.92
CA ARG A 130 7.57 -3.00 3.98
C ARG A 130 7.12 -1.62 3.49
N LEU A 131 7.32 -0.59 4.31
CA LEU A 131 7.05 0.81 3.93
C LEU A 131 8.36 1.60 3.80
N SER A 132 8.54 2.23 2.64
CA SER A 132 9.58 3.24 2.35
C SER A 132 9.05 4.63 2.70
N ILE A 133 9.86 5.47 3.35
CA ILE A 133 9.46 6.82 3.81
C ILE A 133 10.29 7.88 3.08
N SER A 134 9.60 8.83 2.45
CA SER A 134 10.14 10.08 1.90
C SER A 134 9.49 11.22 2.69
N ALA A 135 10.26 12.07 3.37
CA ALA A 135 9.75 13.02 4.37
C ALA A 135 9.91 14.49 3.97
N VAL A 136 8.86 15.30 4.20
CA VAL A 136 8.84 16.77 4.15
C VAL A 136 8.59 17.30 5.56
N ARG A 137 9.35 18.34 5.99
CA ARG A 137 9.48 18.81 7.39
C ARG A 137 8.41 19.83 7.85
N PRO A 138 8.11 19.83 9.16
CA PRO A 138 8.40 21.00 10.01
C PRO A 138 9.13 20.65 11.32
N LYS A 139 9.76 21.66 11.95
CA LYS A 139 10.64 21.55 13.12
C LYS A 139 9.85 21.64 14.43
N LEU A 140 9.59 20.50 15.08
CA LEU A 140 9.19 20.43 16.49
C LEU A 140 10.26 19.69 17.32
N VAL A 141 10.21 19.77 18.64
CA VAL A 141 11.17 19.11 19.54
C VAL A 141 10.68 17.68 19.79
N ALA A 142 11.46 16.70 19.32
CA ALA A 142 11.07 15.28 19.23
C ALA A 142 10.63 14.65 20.57
N SER A 143 11.22 15.07 21.69
CA SER A 143 10.97 14.49 23.02
C SER A 143 9.61 14.83 23.63
N ASP A 144 9.01 15.97 23.27
CA ASP A 144 7.67 16.33 23.76
C ASP A 144 6.59 15.62 22.93
N LEU A 145 6.89 15.41 21.65
CA LEU A 145 6.05 14.68 20.70
C LEU A 145 5.80 13.24 21.18
N GLY A 146 6.85 12.51 21.58
CA GLY A 146 6.72 11.13 22.05
C GLY A 146 5.72 10.93 23.19
N LYS A 147 5.70 11.83 24.17
CA LYS A 147 4.79 11.73 25.34
C LYS A 147 3.33 11.96 24.96
N THR A 148 3.06 12.88 24.03
CA THR A 148 1.70 13.13 23.53
C THR A 148 1.18 11.90 22.78
N LEU A 149 2.00 11.32 21.90
CA LEU A 149 1.62 10.13 21.14
C LEU A 149 1.33 8.91 22.04
N ASP A 150 2.10 8.71 23.11
CA ASP A 150 1.83 7.63 24.07
C ASP A 150 0.49 7.82 24.81
N GLY A 151 0.14 9.07 25.13
CA GLY A 151 -1.15 9.39 25.73
C GLY A 151 -2.33 9.11 24.80
N ASP A 152 -2.19 9.47 23.52
CA ASP A 152 -3.21 9.21 22.50
C ASP A 152 -3.35 7.72 22.19
N LEU A 153 -2.26 6.96 22.22
CA LEU A 153 -2.29 5.51 22.07
C LEU A 153 -3.19 4.83 23.11
N LYS A 154 -3.04 5.22 24.38
CA LYS A 154 -3.82 4.66 25.47
C LYS A 154 -5.33 4.90 25.25
N ARG A 155 -5.68 6.09 24.76
CA ARG A 155 -7.07 6.44 24.42
C ARG A 155 -7.61 5.60 23.27
N VAL A 156 -6.80 5.37 22.22
CA VAL A 156 -7.19 4.52 21.09
C VAL A 156 -7.49 3.10 21.57
N PHE A 157 -6.58 2.49 22.35
CA PHE A 157 -6.82 1.15 22.88
C PHE A 157 -8.01 1.07 23.85
N ASP A 158 -8.21 2.09 24.69
CA ASP A 158 -9.35 2.16 25.60
C ASP A 158 -10.68 2.38 24.83
N SER A 159 -10.63 2.93 23.61
CA SER A 159 -11.80 3.19 22.75
C SER A 159 -12.18 2.06 21.79
N LEU A 160 -11.29 1.08 21.57
CA LEU A 160 -11.58 -0.06 20.70
C LEU A 160 -12.63 -0.95 21.39
N PRO A 161 -13.82 -1.17 20.78
CA PRO A 161 -14.77 -2.16 21.27
C PRO A 161 -14.10 -3.53 21.28
N GLU A 162 -14.51 -4.44 22.16
CA GLU A 162 -14.00 -5.83 22.30
C GLU A 162 -14.06 -6.70 21.00
N GLY A 163 -14.44 -6.13 19.85
CA GLY A 163 -14.85 -6.81 18.63
C GLY A 163 -13.77 -7.24 17.64
N ASN A 164 -12.49 -6.90 17.79
CA ASN A 164 -11.46 -7.48 16.90
C ASN A 164 -10.06 -7.64 17.56
N PRO A 165 -9.84 -8.74 18.30
CA PRO A 165 -8.56 -9.00 18.97
C PRO A 165 -7.39 -9.12 17.99
N VAL A 166 -7.65 -9.50 16.73
CA VAL A 166 -6.64 -9.65 15.67
C VAL A 166 -6.14 -8.29 15.17
N LEU A 167 -7.05 -7.31 15.03
CA LEU A 167 -6.67 -5.95 14.65
C LEU A 167 -5.88 -5.27 15.77
N ALA A 168 -6.34 -5.44 17.02
CA ALA A 168 -5.65 -4.91 18.20
C ALA A 168 -4.27 -5.55 18.40
N SER A 169 -4.10 -6.85 18.10
CA SER A 169 -2.79 -7.50 18.16
C SER A 169 -1.86 -7.01 17.05
N SER A 170 -2.34 -6.87 15.80
CA SER A 170 -1.53 -6.38 14.69
C SER A 170 -1.10 -4.92 14.88
N LEU A 171 -2.00 -4.05 15.37
CA LEU A 171 -1.67 -2.67 15.70
C LEU A 171 -0.61 -2.60 16.80
N ARG A 172 -0.75 -3.41 17.87
CA ARG A 172 0.22 -3.49 18.96
C ARG A 172 1.60 -3.95 18.49
N GLU A 173 1.63 -4.93 17.59
CA GLU A 173 2.87 -5.42 16.98
C GLU A 173 3.55 -4.33 16.13
N ASN A 174 2.81 -3.70 15.22
CA ASN A 174 3.33 -2.64 14.36
C ASN A 174 3.85 -1.44 15.17
N LEU A 175 3.15 -1.08 16.25
CA LEU A 175 3.60 -0.02 17.15
C LEU A 175 4.84 -0.42 17.95
N GLY A 176 4.93 -1.67 18.41
CA GLY A 176 6.13 -2.18 19.07
C GLY A 176 7.37 -2.08 18.19
N ILE A 177 7.22 -2.26 16.87
CA ILE A 177 8.29 -2.06 15.89
C ILE A 177 8.71 -0.58 15.84
N VAL A 178 7.75 0.34 15.74
CA VAL A 178 8.03 1.78 15.67
C VAL A 178 8.63 2.29 16.98
N ASP A 179 8.16 1.82 18.14
CA ASP A 179 8.73 2.18 19.45
C ASP A 179 10.17 1.69 19.60
N ASN A 180 10.49 0.50 19.10
CA ASN A 180 11.86 0.01 19.07
C ASN A 180 12.74 0.90 18.18
N LEU A 181 12.25 1.28 17.00
CA LEU A 181 12.95 2.19 16.09
C LEU A 181 13.21 3.55 16.76
N ILE A 182 12.20 4.13 17.41
CA ILE A 182 12.33 5.39 18.16
C ILE A 182 13.41 5.25 19.24
N ALA A 183 13.41 4.16 20.02
CA ALA A 183 14.42 3.94 21.06
C ALA A 183 15.85 3.84 20.49
N VAL A 184 16.02 3.22 19.33
CA VAL A 184 17.31 3.16 18.62
C VAL A 184 17.72 4.55 18.13
N CYS A 185 16.81 5.31 17.53
CA CYS A 185 17.06 6.67 17.08
C CYS A 185 17.38 7.63 18.25
N GLU A 186 16.66 7.52 19.37
CA GLU A 186 16.92 8.31 20.59
C GLU A 186 18.29 8.01 21.17
N LYS A 187 18.71 6.73 21.16
CA LYS A 187 20.04 6.34 21.58
C LYS A 187 21.11 6.93 20.66
N SER A 188 20.91 6.85 19.35
CA SER A 188 21.82 7.43 18.35
C SER A 188 21.96 8.94 18.50
N VAL A 189 20.86 9.68 18.68
CA VAL A 189 20.88 11.13 18.93
C VAL A 189 21.56 11.46 20.26
N ARG A 190 21.46 10.60 21.27
CA ARG A 190 22.13 10.81 22.56
C ARG A 190 23.65 10.61 22.47
N GLU A 191 24.09 9.66 21.65
CA GLU A 191 25.50 9.38 21.40
C GLU A 191 26.13 10.44 20.47
N GLN A 192 25.35 10.98 19.53
CA GLN A 192 25.80 11.96 18.54
C GLN A 192 24.76 13.08 18.37
N PRO A 193 24.68 14.04 19.32
CA PRO A 193 23.62 15.06 19.34
C PRO A 193 23.70 16.09 18.21
N ASP A 194 24.90 16.28 17.66
CA ASP A 194 25.16 17.21 16.56
C ASP A 194 25.05 16.55 15.18
N ASP A 195 24.76 15.24 15.10
CA ASP A 195 24.52 14.57 13.83
C ASP A 195 23.12 14.92 13.28
N PRO A 196 23.03 15.67 12.16
CA PRO A 196 21.74 16.01 11.57
C PRO A 196 20.96 14.78 11.09
N MET A 197 21.66 13.70 10.69
CA MET A 197 21.02 12.47 10.19
C MET A 197 20.30 11.71 11.31
N ALA A 198 20.95 11.52 12.47
CA ALA A 198 20.33 10.87 13.62
C ALA A 198 19.05 11.59 14.06
N ARG A 199 19.05 12.93 14.03
CA ARG A 199 17.87 13.74 14.36
C ARG A 199 16.75 13.57 13.34
N ASP A 200 17.08 13.55 12.06
CA ASP A 200 16.10 13.36 10.99
C ASP A 200 15.44 11.97 11.04
N TYR A 201 16.21 10.92 11.32
CA TYR A 201 15.64 9.59 11.53
C TYR A 201 14.71 9.54 12.74
N LEU A 202 15.06 10.21 13.84
CA LEU A 202 14.20 10.30 15.01
C LEU A 202 12.88 11.02 14.68
N TYR A 203 12.93 12.09 13.89
CA TYR A 203 11.73 12.80 13.44
C TYR A 203 10.82 11.92 12.59
N GLY A 204 11.37 11.23 11.59
CA GLY A 204 10.60 10.33 10.73
C GLY A 204 9.94 9.19 11.52
N ALA A 205 10.63 8.66 12.54
CA ALA A 205 10.08 7.61 13.40
C ALA A 205 8.86 8.09 14.21
N TYR A 206 8.90 9.32 14.74
CA TYR A 206 7.73 9.89 15.42
C TYR A 206 6.57 10.22 14.47
N GLU A 207 6.87 10.69 13.26
CA GLU A 207 5.84 10.94 12.24
C GLU A 207 5.10 9.65 11.87
N GLN A 208 5.84 8.56 11.67
CA GLN A 208 5.26 7.25 11.42
C GLN A 208 4.34 6.78 12.57
N LYS A 209 4.75 7.01 13.83
CA LYS A 209 3.91 6.70 15.00
C LYS A 209 2.62 7.54 15.00
N ALA A 210 2.68 8.80 14.62
CA ALA A 210 1.50 9.67 14.54
C ALA A 210 0.50 9.19 13.49
N VAL A 211 0.98 8.77 12.31
CA VAL A 211 0.13 8.24 11.23
C VAL A 211 -0.58 6.95 11.66
N LEU A 212 0.12 6.04 12.34
CA LEU A 212 -0.49 4.81 12.86
C LEU A 212 -1.58 5.09 13.89
N LEU A 213 -1.37 6.10 14.74
CA LEU A 213 -2.37 6.52 15.74
C LEU A 213 -3.58 7.19 15.10
N ALA A 214 -3.37 8.08 14.13
CA ALA A 214 -4.44 8.77 13.41
C ALA A 214 -5.33 7.77 12.66
N THR A 215 -4.72 6.85 11.91
CA THR A 215 -5.46 5.80 11.17
C THR A 215 -6.24 4.87 12.09
N ALA A 216 -5.71 4.52 13.26
CA ALA A 216 -6.44 3.74 14.25
C ALA A 216 -7.61 4.52 14.86
N THR A 217 -7.42 5.82 15.12
CA THR A 217 -8.46 6.71 15.68
C THR A 217 -9.60 6.91 14.69
N ASP A 218 -9.32 7.26 13.44
CA ASP A 218 -10.33 7.46 12.39
C ASP A 218 -11.19 6.21 12.20
N ARG A 219 -10.56 5.04 12.22
CA ARG A 219 -11.27 3.77 12.11
C ARG A 219 -12.15 3.47 13.33
N SER A 220 -11.68 3.74 14.54
CA SER A 220 -12.49 3.58 15.76
C SER A 220 -13.72 4.50 15.78
N ALA A 221 -13.60 5.70 15.21
CA ALA A 221 -14.71 6.65 15.10
C ALA A 221 -15.79 6.18 14.10
N LEU A 222 -15.40 5.43 13.06
CA LEU A 222 -16.32 4.85 12.09
C LEU A 222 -17.03 3.58 12.58
N GLU A 223 -16.41 2.80 13.46
CA GLU A 223 -17.00 1.56 14.02
C GLU A 223 -17.92 1.80 15.23
N GLY A 224 -17.92 3.02 15.80
CA GLY A 224 -18.75 3.42 16.94
C GLY A 224 -20.10 4.08 16.59
N GLN A 225 -20.53 4.03 15.32
CA GLN A 225 -21.77 4.62 14.81
C GLN A 225 -22.72 3.54 14.28
#